data_AF-A0A2G2XQW7-F1
#
_entry.id   AF-A0A2G2XQW7-F1
#
_cell.length_a   1.000
_cell.length_b   1.000
_cell.length_c   1.000
_cell.angle_alpha   90.00
_cell.angle_beta   90.00
_cell.angle_gamma   90.00
#
_symmetry.space_group_name_H-M   'P 1'
#
loop_
_entity.id
_entity.type
_entity.pdbx_description
1 polymer ?
#
loop_
_entity_poly.entity_id
_entity_poly.type
_entity_poly.pdbx_seq_one_letter_code
_entity_poly.pdbx_strand_id
1 'polypeptide(L)'
;MLGGVCALVTILILAQSTSLNSHHEAADWSCNSKTDIHIQAHFNPGRITLDGQVDDWKDIDGSAFSILPALDPHADKAYNGGKMNVKASHDGKEVFFMLQVDGDYTYSEGYSNKTASVAFMFQIGENATYHRMGGCEEGPDTCTNKSCKGHEVDLMHFSIGKAIPGRLYGGNLVDNSEGNGGDRFGHLVDLYCWNPHCRYLDGYGPSVNDTSAQNDWKGTWWHSSLTHSGFVKDDSPYSSSNQSGAYYFEFSRPLRTMDRLQQDAQFTIGKTSKMSVAFWYPVHGKPWHGSGHFSISCDWIQLDILPDSSELTKVPQGSPWDAATAFSLLFSVVAFCISIFVGHRVSRTKNIPFTPMNNL
;
A
#
# COMPACT_ATOMS: atom_id res chain seq x y z
N MET A 1 26.82 6.42 59.13
CA MET A 1 25.73 7.30 58.68
C MET A 1 25.78 7.36 57.17
N LEU A 2 24.64 7.06 56.53
CA LEU A 2 24.23 7.37 55.15
C LEU A 2 25.22 7.05 54.01
N GLY A 3 24.86 6.36 52.95
CA GLY A 3 23.55 5.96 52.46
C GLY A 3 23.76 5.40 51.05
N GLY A 4 23.02 4.34 50.71
CA GLY A 4 23.06 3.76 49.38
C GLY A 4 22.55 4.73 48.32
N VAL A 5 23.11 4.63 47.12
CA VAL A 5 22.52 5.22 45.92
C VAL A 5 22.53 4.15 44.84
N CYS A 6 21.37 3.50 44.70
CA CYS A 6 20.92 2.91 43.45
C CYS A 6 21.02 3.97 42.34
N ALA A 7 21.83 3.73 41.32
CA ALA A 7 21.74 4.49 40.08
C ALA A 7 20.89 3.68 39.09
N LEU A 8 19.60 4.06 39.01
CA LEU A 8 18.72 3.68 37.91
C LEU A 8 19.33 4.18 36.59
N VAL A 9 19.60 3.26 35.67
CA VAL A 9 19.86 3.60 34.26
C VAL A 9 18.49 3.81 33.60
N THR A 10 18.01 5.05 33.60
CA THR A 10 16.83 5.43 32.82
C THR A 10 17.28 5.75 31.41
N ILE A 11 16.96 4.87 30.46
CA ILE A 11 17.12 5.12 29.03
C ILE A 11 16.11 6.21 28.62
N LEU A 12 16.58 7.45 28.46
CA LEU A 12 15.84 8.48 27.74
C LEU A 12 16.11 8.28 26.24
N ILE A 13 15.21 7.57 25.55
CA ILE A 13 15.09 7.73 24.10
C ILE A 13 14.38 9.07 23.89
N LEU A 14 15.17 10.11 23.69
CA LEU A 14 14.70 11.38 23.15
C LEU A 14 14.16 11.10 21.75
N ALA A 15 12.83 11.08 21.62
CA ALA A 15 12.16 11.26 20.35
C ALA A 15 12.74 12.53 19.72
N GLN A 16 13.39 12.37 18.57
CA GLN A 16 13.75 13.51 17.73
C GLN A 16 12.46 14.07 17.16
N SER A 17 11.82 14.98 17.89
CA SER A 17 10.88 15.93 17.34
C SER A 17 11.69 16.90 16.46
N THR A 18 12.04 16.46 15.26
CA THR A 18 12.42 17.39 14.20
C THR A 18 11.19 18.24 13.94
N SER A 19 11.24 19.49 14.40
CA SER A 19 10.40 20.58 13.93
C SER A 19 10.39 20.53 12.40
N LEU A 20 9.33 19.97 11.82
CA LEU A 20 9.07 19.96 10.40
C LEU A 20 8.94 21.42 9.98
N ASN A 21 9.76 21.88 9.05
CA ASN A 21 9.49 23.15 8.37
C ASN A 21 8.08 23.05 7.79
N SER A 22 7.13 23.79 8.34
CA SER A 22 5.80 23.92 7.77
C SER A 22 5.93 24.53 6.38
N HIS A 23 5.35 23.86 5.40
CA HIS A 23 5.40 24.29 4.01
C HIS A 23 4.49 25.50 3.80
N HIS A 24 4.92 26.48 3.00
CA HIS A 24 4.05 27.57 2.55
C HIS A 24 3.06 26.99 1.52
N GLU A 25 1.86 26.64 1.99
CA GLU A 25 0.73 26.16 1.19
C GLU A 25 0.01 27.29 0.42
N ALA A 26 0.58 28.50 0.38
CA ALA A 26 -0.09 29.74 -0.03
C ALA A 26 0.16 30.18 -1.48
N ALA A 27 0.89 29.41 -2.28
CA ALA A 27 1.15 29.75 -3.68
C ALA A 27 0.08 29.15 -4.61
N ASP A 28 -0.32 29.91 -5.63
CA ASP A 28 -1.21 29.46 -6.70
C ASP A 28 -0.56 28.25 -7.41
N TRP A 29 -1.14 27.06 -7.26
CA TRP A 29 -0.67 25.83 -7.91
C TRP A 29 -1.38 25.66 -9.25
N SER A 30 -0.61 25.63 -10.34
CA SER A 30 -1.13 25.28 -11.67
C SER A 30 -0.30 24.17 -12.27
N CYS A 31 -0.98 23.13 -12.75
CA CYS A 31 -0.38 21.99 -13.43
C CYS A 31 -1.06 21.86 -14.80
N ASN A 32 -0.26 21.76 -15.85
CA ASN A 32 -0.76 21.45 -17.19
C ASN A 32 -0.42 19.98 -17.48
N SER A 33 -1.14 19.07 -16.82
CA SER A 33 -0.93 17.62 -16.98
C SER A 33 -1.53 17.13 -18.30
N LYS A 34 -0.85 16.16 -18.93
CA LYS A 34 -1.47 15.38 -20.00
C LYS A 34 -2.38 14.36 -19.33
N THR A 35 -3.68 14.62 -19.35
CA THR A 35 -4.72 13.81 -18.71
C THR A 35 -4.87 12.40 -19.30
N ASP A 36 -4.24 12.13 -20.45
CA ASP A 36 -4.49 10.92 -21.25
C ASP A 36 -3.45 9.81 -21.02
N ILE A 37 -2.58 9.93 -20.01
CA ILE A 37 -1.61 8.85 -19.70
C ILE A 37 -2.25 7.86 -18.74
N HIS A 38 -2.42 6.63 -19.22
CA HIS A 38 -2.98 5.51 -18.48
C HIS A 38 -1.91 4.45 -18.24
N ILE A 39 -1.70 4.08 -16.98
CA ILE A 39 -0.99 2.85 -16.63
C ILE A 39 -2.00 1.71 -16.75
N GLN A 40 -1.66 0.68 -17.52
CA GLN A 40 -2.55 -0.45 -17.77
C GLN A 40 -2.03 -1.68 -17.04
N ALA A 41 -2.78 -2.17 -16.07
CA ALA A 41 -2.55 -3.47 -15.46
C ALA A 41 -3.31 -4.53 -16.29
N HIS A 42 -2.56 -5.29 -17.09
CA HIS A 42 -3.10 -6.41 -17.87
C HIS A 42 -3.21 -7.68 -17.03
N PHE A 43 -4.17 -8.53 -17.36
CA PHE A 43 -4.34 -9.83 -16.72
C PHE A 43 -3.23 -10.81 -17.13
N ASN A 44 -2.34 -11.16 -16.20
CA ASN A 44 -1.25 -12.12 -16.39
C ASN A 44 -1.10 -13.03 -15.16
N PRO A 45 -1.94 -14.07 -15.02
CA PRO A 45 -1.93 -14.92 -13.83
C PRO A 45 -0.67 -15.78 -13.72
N GLY A 46 -0.08 -15.82 -12.52
CA GLY A 46 1.06 -16.68 -12.19
C GLY A 46 2.39 -16.29 -12.86
N ARG A 47 2.46 -15.08 -13.42
CA ARG A 47 3.62 -14.60 -14.17
C ARG A 47 4.64 -13.87 -13.31
N ILE A 48 4.16 -12.99 -12.42
CA ILE A 48 5.01 -12.07 -11.66
C ILE A 48 5.44 -12.68 -10.33
N THR A 49 6.71 -12.54 -9.98
CA THR A 49 7.30 -12.94 -8.69
C THR A 49 7.97 -11.73 -8.05
N LEU A 50 7.80 -11.52 -6.75
CA LEU A 50 8.44 -10.41 -6.03
C LEU A 50 9.76 -10.90 -5.43
N ASP A 51 10.84 -10.83 -6.20
CA ASP A 51 12.16 -11.28 -5.75
C ASP A 51 13.31 -10.32 -6.11
N GLY A 52 13.01 -9.17 -6.69
CA GLY A 52 13.98 -8.17 -7.14
C GLY A 52 14.57 -8.47 -8.52
N GLN A 53 14.17 -9.56 -9.17
CA GLN A 53 14.54 -9.89 -10.54
C GLN A 53 13.45 -9.38 -11.49
N VAL A 54 13.86 -8.95 -12.69
CA VAL A 54 12.94 -8.24 -13.60
C VAL A 54 12.66 -8.97 -14.91
N ASP A 55 13.09 -10.22 -15.01
CA ASP A 55 12.98 -11.03 -16.22
C ASP A 55 11.52 -11.39 -16.56
N ASP A 56 10.68 -11.57 -15.54
CA ASP A 56 9.24 -11.82 -15.66
C ASP A 56 8.46 -10.61 -16.19
N TRP A 57 8.95 -9.40 -15.93
CA TRP A 57 8.41 -8.11 -16.42
C TRP A 57 8.79 -7.78 -17.87
N LYS A 58 9.64 -8.56 -18.54
CA LYS A 58 10.20 -8.20 -19.86
C LYS A 58 9.16 -7.96 -20.95
N ASP A 59 8.07 -8.72 -20.97
CA ASP A 59 6.97 -8.58 -21.94
C ASP A 59 5.75 -7.84 -21.36
N ILE A 60 5.93 -7.17 -20.21
CA ILE A 60 4.93 -6.25 -19.66
C ILE A 60 5.27 -4.85 -20.14
N ASP A 61 4.32 -4.21 -20.82
CA ASP A 61 4.46 -2.83 -21.28
C ASP A 61 4.56 -1.87 -20.09
N GLY A 62 5.40 -0.83 -20.25
CA GLY A 62 5.65 0.18 -19.23
C GLY A 62 5.45 1.59 -19.76
N SER A 63 5.11 2.49 -18.86
CA SER A 63 5.00 3.92 -19.14
C SER A 63 6.19 4.66 -18.54
N ALA A 64 6.91 5.42 -19.38
CA ALA A 64 8.10 6.17 -18.99
C ALA A 64 7.78 7.65 -18.71
N PHE A 65 8.02 8.08 -17.47
CA PHE A 65 7.72 9.42 -16.97
C PHE A 65 9.01 10.18 -16.66
N SER A 66 9.09 11.43 -17.12
CA SER A 66 10.04 12.38 -16.54
C SER A 66 9.58 12.71 -15.13
N ILE A 67 10.40 12.41 -14.12
CA ILE A 67 10.05 12.70 -12.73
C ILE A 67 10.54 14.10 -12.35
N LEU A 68 9.65 14.91 -11.79
CA LEU A 68 9.86 16.33 -11.49
C LEU A 68 9.71 16.58 -9.99
N PRO A 69 10.40 17.58 -9.40
CA PRO A 69 10.21 17.92 -7.99
C PRO A 69 8.74 18.22 -7.70
N ALA A 70 8.18 17.56 -6.68
CA ALA A 70 6.75 17.62 -6.42
C ALA A 70 6.24 19.01 -6.04
N LEU A 71 7.10 19.85 -5.44
CA LEU A 71 6.75 21.21 -5.04
C LEU A 71 7.08 22.26 -6.11
N ASP A 72 7.79 21.89 -7.16
CA ASP A 72 8.37 22.80 -8.14
C ASP A 72 8.56 22.07 -9.48
N PRO A 73 7.46 21.70 -10.17
CA PRO A 73 7.46 20.75 -11.26
C PRO A 73 7.89 21.40 -12.59
N HIS A 74 8.99 22.15 -12.57
CA HIS A 74 9.57 22.75 -13.77
C HIS A 74 10.52 21.77 -14.46
N ALA A 75 10.48 21.74 -15.79
CA ALA A 75 11.21 20.78 -16.61
C ALA A 75 12.73 20.88 -16.48
N ASP A 76 13.27 22.07 -16.18
CA ASP A 76 14.69 22.32 -15.93
C ASP A 76 15.18 21.76 -14.58
N LYS A 77 14.26 21.35 -13.71
CA LYS A 77 14.53 20.73 -12.40
C LYS A 77 14.26 19.24 -12.37
N ALA A 78 13.98 18.64 -13.54
CA ALA A 78 13.77 17.20 -13.66
C ALA A 78 14.92 16.41 -13.05
N TYR A 79 14.60 15.21 -12.56
CA TYR A 79 15.63 14.30 -12.08
C TYR A 79 16.63 13.95 -13.19
N ASN A 80 17.91 14.18 -12.91
CA ASN A 80 18.97 14.03 -13.91
C ASN A 80 19.35 12.57 -14.18
N GLY A 81 18.95 11.63 -13.32
CA GLY A 81 19.25 10.21 -13.52
C GLY A 81 18.45 9.57 -14.66
N GLY A 82 17.34 10.17 -15.09
CA GLY A 82 16.55 9.69 -16.21
C GLY A 82 15.05 9.69 -15.92
N LYS A 83 14.33 8.82 -16.63
CA LYS A 83 12.88 8.64 -16.45
C LYS A 83 12.60 7.50 -15.48
N MET A 84 11.45 7.56 -14.83
CA MET A 84 10.88 6.41 -14.14
C MET A 84 9.99 5.63 -15.11
N ASN A 85 10.25 4.34 -15.28
CA ASN A 85 9.38 3.43 -15.98
C ASN A 85 8.47 2.73 -14.97
N VAL A 86 7.16 2.84 -15.16
CA VAL A 86 6.14 2.22 -14.31
C VAL A 86 5.42 1.13 -15.11
N LYS A 87 5.42 -0.09 -14.59
CA LYS A 87 4.69 -1.24 -15.14
C LYS A 87 3.66 -1.72 -14.14
N ALA A 88 2.55 -2.24 -14.63
CA ALA A 88 1.52 -2.86 -13.80
C ALA A 88 0.98 -4.14 -14.45
N SER A 89 0.54 -5.08 -13.62
CA SER A 89 -0.09 -6.34 -14.04
C SER A 89 -1.02 -6.82 -12.92
N HIS A 90 -1.95 -7.72 -13.19
CA HIS A 90 -2.72 -8.38 -12.12
C HIS A 90 -3.00 -9.85 -12.48
N ASP A 91 -3.21 -10.68 -11.46
CA ASP A 91 -3.56 -12.10 -11.64
C ASP A 91 -5.05 -12.39 -11.35
N GLY A 92 -5.83 -11.33 -11.16
CA GLY A 92 -7.25 -11.40 -10.82
C GLY A 92 -7.52 -11.43 -9.31
N LYS A 93 -6.48 -11.57 -8.48
CA LYS A 93 -6.54 -11.47 -7.02
C LYS A 93 -5.66 -10.35 -6.49
N GLU A 94 -4.41 -10.28 -6.93
CA GLU A 94 -3.42 -9.26 -6.61
C GLU A 94 -3.14 -8.39 -7.84
N VAL A 95 -2.86 -7.11 -7.59
CA VAL A 95 -2.22 -6.21 -8.55
C VAL A 95 -0.74 -6.13 -8.21
N PHE A 96 0.09 -6.05 -9.25
CA PHE A 96 1.53 -5.99 -9.21
C PHE A 96 2.00 -4.71 -9.86
N PHE A 97 3.04 -4.09 -9.30
CA PHE A 97 3.70 -2.92 -9.85
C PHE A 97 5.20 -3.13 -9.90
N MET A 98 5.84 -2.63 -10.96
CA MET A 98 7.29 -2.46 -11.02
C MET A 98 7.62 -0.99 -11.28
N LEU A 99 8.54 -0.45 -10.49
CA LEU A 99 9.18 0.84 -10.71
C LEU A 99 10.63 0.60 -11.10
N GLN A 100 11.03 1.15 -12.24
CA GLN A 100 12.42 1.18 -12.68
C GLN A 100 12.85 2.64 -12.79
N VAL A 101 13.95 3.00 -12.13
CA VAL A 101 14.51 4.34 -12.20
C VAL A 101 16.03 4.27 -12.26
N ASP A 102 16.60 4.85 -13.30
CA ASP A 102 18.05 4.97 -13.46
C ASP A 102 18.62 5.86 -12.37
N GLY A 103 19.75 5.48 -11.79
CA GLY A 103 20.38 6.26 -10.73
C GLY A 103 21.52 5.48 -10.11
N ASP A 104 22.63 6.16 -9.82
CA ASP A 104 23.78 5.51 -9.22
C ASP A 104 23.40 4.88 -7.87
N TYR A 105 24.02 3.74 -7.56
CA TYR A 105 23.85 3.07 -6.29
C TYR A 105 24.30 3.98 -5.14
N THR A 106 23.36 4.40 -4.31
CA THR A 106 23.58 5.18 -3.09
C THR A 106 23.07 4.39 -1.92
N TYR A 107 23.98 4.11 -0.99
CA TYR A 107 23.68 3.38 0.24
C TYR A 107 24.53 3.90 1.39
N SER A 108 23.87 4.27 2.48
CA SER A 108 24.51 4.58 3.74
C SER A 108 23.74 3.86 4.82
N GLU A 109 24.40 2.90 5.47
CA GLU A 109 23.73 1.98 6.38
C GLU A 109 22.92 2.72 7.45
N GLY A 110 21.61 2.43 7.52
CA GLY A 110 20.73 2.99 8.53
C GLY A 110 20.29 4.43 8.30
N TYR A 111 20.69 5.04 7.19
CA TYR A 111 20.26 6.38 6.81
C TYR A 111 19.36 6.31 5.58
N SER A 112 18.06 6.08 5.79
CA SER A 112 17.06 6.06 4.72
C SER A 112 17.14 7.28 3.80
N ASN A 113 17.42 8.45 4.38
CA ASN A 113 17.55 9.71 3.64
C ASN A 113 18.78 9.83 2.73
N LYS A 114 19.66 8.83 2.75
CA LYS A 114 20.84 8.70 1.88
C LYS A 114 20.73 7.52 0.92
N THR A 115 19.53 6.95 0.77
CA THR A 115 19.23 5.83 -0.12
C THR A 115 17.99 6.14 -0.93
N ALA A 116 17.72 5.40 -2.01
CA ALA A 116 16.47 5.54 -2.74
C ALA A 116 15.26 5.13 -1.87
N SER A 117 14.15 5.85 -2.06
CA SER A 117 12.84 5.55 -1.46
C SER A 117 11.76 5.80 -2.51
N VAL A 118 10.67 5.05 -2.46
CA VAL A 118 9.51 5.23 -3.34
C VAL A 118 8.23 5.27 -2.54
N ALA A 119 7.20 5.89 -3.12
CA ALA A 119 5.85 5.77 -2.60
C ALA A 119 4.84 5.70 -3.73
N PHE A 120 3.74 5.00 -3.48
CA PHE A 120 2.52 5.13 -4.26
C PHE A 120 1.52 5.98 -3.50
N MET A 121 0.67 6.68 -4.24
CA MET A 121 -0.48 7.39 -3.70
C MET A 121 -1.69 7.08 -4.56
N PHE A 122 -2.81 6.68 -3.95
CA PHE A 122 -4.05 6.37 -4.64
C PHE A 122 -5.20 7.21 -4.09
N GLN A 123 -6.07 7.67 -4.99
CA GLN A 123 -7.28 8.40 -4.58
C GLN A 123 -8.29 7.42 -3.97
N ILE A 124 -8.81 7.73 -2.77
CA ILE A 124 -9.94 7.00 -2.17
C ILE A 124 -11.15 7.93 -2.07
N GLY A 125 -10.97 9.08 -1.45
CA GLY A 125 -12.02 10.06 -1.22
C GLY A 125 -12.39 10.80 -2.51
N GLU A 126 -13.68 11.06 -2.71
CA GLU A 126 -14.18 11.73 -3.92
C GLU A 126 -13.62 13.15 -4.10
N ASN A 127 -13.30 13.83 -2.99
CA ASN A 127 -12.71 15.18 -2.96
C ASN A 127 -11.18 15.15 -2.86
N ALA A 128 -10.56 13.97 -2.82
CA ALA A 128 -9.12 13.86 -2.68
C ALA A 128 -8.39 14.39 -3.93
N THR A 129 -7.59 15.42 -3.72
CA THR A 129 -6.75 16.02 -4.76
C THR A 129 -5.32 15.49 -4.68
N TYR A 130 -4.64 15.41 -5.83
CA TYR A 130 -3.22 15.04 -5.85
C TYR A 130 -2.41 16.06 -5.06
N HIS A 131 -2.69 17.34 -5.32
CA HIS A 131 -2.08 18.44 -4.61
C HIS A 131 -2.44 18.36 -3.11
N ARG A 132 -1.45 18.58 -2.23
CA ARG A 132 -1.61 18.39 -0.78
C ARG A 132 -2.17 17.03 -0.39
N MET A 133 -1.85 15.95 -1.12
CA MET A 133 -2.09 14.56 -0.70
C MET A 133 -3.49 14.32 -0.10
N GLY A 134 -4.53 14.67 -0.83
CA GLY A 134 -5.93 14.65 -0.36
C GLY A 134 -6.55 16.06 -0.30
N GLY A 135 -5.78 17.07 0.11
CA GLY A 135 -6.20 18.47 0.05
C GLY A 135 -7.15 18.92 1.15
N CYS A 136 -7.25 18.18 2.27
CA CYS A 136 -7.94 18.69 3.45
C CYS A 136 -7.23 19.94 3.99
N GLU A 137 -7.98 21.01 4.28
CA GLU A 137 -7.43 22.30 4.71
C GLU A 137 -7.04 22.37 6.19
N GLU A 138 -7.33 21.32 6.96
CA GLU A 138 -6.97 21.23 8.37
C GLU A 138 -5.46 21.25 8.60
N GLY A 139 -5.05 21.88 9.70
CA GLY A 139 -3.66 21.96 10.11
C GLY A 139 -3.17 20.69 10.81
N PRO A 140 -1.90 20.67 11.23
CA PRO A 140 -1.37 19.62 12.10
C PRO A 140 -2.26 19.44 13.34
N ASP A 141 -2.52 18.18 13.72
CA ASP A 141 -3.30 17.77 14.89
C ASP A 141 -4.79 18.20 14.94
N THR A 142 -5.32 18.86 13.89
CA THR A 142 -6.74 19.27 13.83
C THR A 142 -7.60 18.39 12.92
N CYS A 143 -6.98 17.48 12.16
CA CYS A 143 -7.70 16.59 11.28
C CYS A 143 -8.59 15.61 12.04
N THR A 144 -9.81 15.43 11.54
CA THR A 144 -10.76 14.44 12.03
C THR A 144 -11.47 13.79 10.86
N ASN A 145 -12.01 12.59 11.06
CA ASN A 145 -12.92 11.96 10.10
C ASN A 145 -14.25 12.71 9.90
N LYS A 146 -14.44 13.87 10.56
CA LYS A 146 -15.60 14.74 10.29
C LYS A 146 -15.20 15.90 9.39
N SER A 147 -14.05 16.52 9.65
CA SER A 147 -13.56 17.67 8.89
C SER A 147 -12.92 17.28 7.56
N CYS A 148 -12.20 16.15 7.51
CA CYS A 148 -11.45 15.73 6.33
C CYS A 148 -12.09 14.59 5.54
N LYS A 149 -13.32 14.17 5.89
CA LYS A 149 -13.97 13.06 5.20
C LYS A 149 -14.10 13.32 3.70
N GLY A 150 -13.77 12.33 2.89
CA GLY A 150 -13.79 12.42 1.43
C GLY A 150 -12.49 12.96 0.82
N HIS A 151 -11.48 13.27 1.64
CA HIS A 151 -10.13 13.66 1.19
C HIS A 151 -9.10 12.53 1.34
N GLU A 152 -9.55 11.31 1.65
CA GLU A 152 -8.66 10.18 1.92
C GLU A 152 -7.83 9.82 0.68
N VAL A 153 -6.53 9.64 0.89
CA VAL A 153 -5.63 8.97 -0.04
C VAL A 153 -4.94 7.81 0.66
N ASP A 154 -4.78 6.72 -0.07
CA ASP A 154 -4.00 5.55 0.33
C ASP A 154 -2.56 5.80 -0.11
N LEU A 155 -1.62 5.42 0.75
CA LEU A 155 -0.19 5.60 0.57
C LEU A 155 0.55 4.33 0.97
N MET A 156 1.39 3.82 0.07
CA MET A 156 2.46 2.92 0.46
C MET A 156 3.79 3.65 0.35
N HIS A 157 4.64 3.54 1.36
CA HIS A 157 6.00 4.08 1.31
C HIS A 157 7.02 2.98 1.58
N PHE A 158 7.96 2.83 0.64
CA PHE A 158 9.06 1.88 0.73
C PHE A 158 10.42 2.59 0.77
N SER A 159 11.13 2.45 1.89
CA SER A 159 12.45 3.03 2.10
C SER A 159 13.51 1.94 2.25
N ILE A 160 14.57 2.02 1.42
CA ILE A 160 15.70 1.09 1.49
C ILE A 160 16.36 1.18 2.88
N GLY A 161 17.13 2.21 3.22
CA GLY A 161 17.73 2.37 4.57
C GLY A 161 18.58 1.18 5.06
N LYS A 162 17.94 0.13 5.60
CA LYS A 162 18.53 -1.16 6.02
C LYS A 162 17.90 -2.39 5.34
N ALA A 163 17.03 -2.18 4.36
CA ALA A 163 16.37 -3.22 3.62
C ALA A 163 17.40 -4.02 2.83
N ILE A 164 17.26 -5.34 2.86
CA ILE A 164 18.09 -6.30 2.16
C ILE A 164 17.58 -6.39 0.71
N PRO A 165 18.43 -6.23 -0.31
CA PRO A 165 18.06 -6.41 -1.70
C PRO A 165 17.47 -7.82 -1.95
N GLY A 166 16.36 -7.90 -2.69
CA GLY A 166 15.68 -9.16 -3.01
C GLY A 166 14.86 -9.77 -1.87
N ARG A 167 14.87 -9.18 -0.66
CA ARG A 167 14.04 -9.64 0.46
C ARG A 167 12.64 -9.06 0.35
N LEU A 168 11.65 -9.90 0.66
CA LEU A 168 10.26 -9.49 0.76
C LEU A 168 9.96 -8.75 2.09
N TYR A 169 9.28 -7.61 1.98
CA TYR A 169 8.81 -6.74 3.07
C TYR A 169 7.30 -6.55 3.01
N GLY A 170 6.69 -6.17 4.14
CA GLY A 170 5.23 -5.98 4.26
C GLY A 170 4.45 -7.29 4.23
N GLY A 171 3.11 -7.21 4.37
CA GLY A 171 2.18 -8.30 4.09
C GLY A 171 2.40 -9.59 4.88
N ASN A 172 3.08 -9.54 6.02
CA ASN A 172 3.44 -10.72 6.80
C ASN A 172 2.47 -10.92 7.97
N LEU A 173 2.16 -12.20 8.25
CA LEU A 173 1.17 -12.57 9.25
C LEU A 173 1.48 -12.05 10.65
N VAL A 174 2.77 -11.87 10.98
CA VAL A 174 3.16 -11.44 12.34
C VAL A 174 2.91 -9.94 12.50
N ASP A 175 3.26 -9.11 11.52
CA ASP A 175 2.96 -7.68 11.57
C ASP A 175 1.47 -7.41 11.40
N ASN A 176 0.78 -8.11 10.50
CA ASN A 176 -0.66 -7.96 10.34
C ASN A 176 -1.44 -8.40 11.59
N SER A 177 -0.85 -9.25 12.46
CA SER A 177 -1.46 -9.60 13.74
C SER A 177 -1.45 -8.45 14.77
N GLU A 178 -0.61 -7.43 14.57
CA GLU A 178 -0.61 -6.19 15.36
C GLU A 178 -1.73 -5.22 14.93
N GLY A 179 -2.42 -5.51 13.82
CA GLY A 179 -3.62 -4.78 13.41
C GLY A 179 -3.36 -3.38 12.90
N ASN A 180 -2.27 -3.16 12.18
CA ASN A 180 -1.94 -1.86 11.58
C ASN A 180 -1.10 -2.02 10.30
N GLY A 181 -0.98 -0.94 9.53
CA GLY A 181 -0.19 -0.86 8.30
C GLY A 181 1.34 -0.88 8.48
N GLY A 182 1.84 -1.18 9.68
CA GLY A 182 3.26 -1.20 9.99
C GLY A 182 4.03 -2.37 9.36
N ASP A 183 5.34 -2.23 9.31
CA ASP A 183 6.30 -3.31 9.08
C ASP A 183 7.34 -3.21 10.19
N ARG A 184 7.60 -4.31 10.92
CA ARG A 184 8.52 -4.28 12.08
C ARG A 184 9.94 -3.87 11.71
N PHE A 185 10.32 -4.08 10.44
CA PHE A 185 11.61 -3.66 9.92
C PHE A 185 11.60 -2.19 9.46
N GLY A 186 10.41 -1.59 9.34
CA GLY A 186 10.19 -0.18 9.05
C GLY A 186 10.49 0.21 7.60
N HIS A 187 10.49 -0.76 6.67
CA HIS A 187 10.87 -0.51 5.29
C HIS A 187 9.68 -0.29 4.39
N LEU A 188 8.64 -1.12 4.50
CA LEU A 188 7.42 -1.04 3.70
C LEU A 188 6.22 -0.79 4.60
N VAL A 189 5.70 0.42 4.60
CA VAL A 189 4.57 0.79 5.46
C VAL A 189 3.35 1.17 4.62
N ASP A 190 2.19 0.75 5.10
CA ASP A 190 0.86 1.06 4.59
C ASP A 190 0.25 2.19 5.41
N LEU A 191 -0.18 3.24 4.73
CA LEU A 191 -0.62 4.48 5.33
C LEU A 191 -1.83 5.02 4.59
N TYR A 192 -2.53 5.92 5.26
CA TYR A 192 -3.47 6.82 4.62
C TYR A 192 -3.22 8.24 5.09
N CYS A 193 -3.71 9.21 4.34
CA CYS A 193 -3.76 10.59 4.81
C CYS A 193 -4.94 11.37 4.21
N TRP A 194 -5.18 12.54 4.79
CA TRP A 194 -6.08 13.55 4.22
C TRP A 194 -5.34 14.77 3.67
N ASN A 195 -4.12 14.98 4.14
CA ASN A 195 -3.16 15.99 3.69
C ASN A 195 -1.74 15.61 4.19
N PRO A 196 -0.69 16.39 3.88
CA PRO A 196 0.68 16.05 4.29
C PRO A 196 0.93 16.10 5.81
N HIS A 197 0.07 16.79 6.56
CA HIS A 197 0.17 16.93 8.02
C HIS A 197 -0.60 15.87 8.79
N CYS A 198 -1.55 15.20 8.14
CA CYS A 198 -2.46 14.25 8.74
C CYS A 198 -2.34 12.89 8.07
N ARG A 199 -1.17 12.30 8.25
CA ARG A 199 -0.78 11.00 7.73
C ARG A 199 -0.59 10.00 8.86
N TYR A 200 -1.19 8.84 8.73
CA TYR A 200 -1.21 7.81 9.75
C TYR A 200 -0.94 6.45 9.11
N LEU A 201 -0.36 5.53 9.87
CA LEU A 201 -0.38 4.12 9.48
C LEU A 201 -1.83 3.64 9.46
N ASP A 202 -2.15 2.71 8.58
CA ASP A 202 -3.49 2.10 8.55
C ASP A 202 -3.81 1.45 9.90
N GLY A 203 -5.09 1.52 10.28
CA GLY A 203 -5.57 1.12 11.60
C GLY A 203 -5.37 2.18 12.70
N TYR A 204 -4.54 3.20 12.49
CA TYR A 204 -4.38 4.32 13.43
C TYR A 204 -5.04 5.60 12.94
N GLY A 205 -5.42 6.48 13.85
CA GLY A 205 -5.95 7.79 13.48
C GLY A 205 -6.40 8.61 14.67
N PRO A 206 -6.77 9.88 14.47
CA PRO A 206 -7.10 10.81 15.54
C PRO A 206 -8.34 10.40 16.36
N SER A 207 -9.16 9.48 15.86
CA SER A 207 -10.39 9.05 16.51
C SER A 207 -10.63 7.53 16.54
N VAL A 208 -9.76 6.72 15.93
CA VAL A 208 -9.97 5.28 15.77
C VAL A 208 -8.62 4.55 15.81
N ASN A 209 -8.52 3.57 16.71
CA ASN A 209 -7.54 2.49 16.62
C ASN A 209 -8.32 1.23 16.28
N ASP A 210 -8.31 0.81 15.02
CA ASP A 210 -8.93 -0.43 14.57
C ASP A 210 -7.84 -1.47 14.34
N THR A 211 -7.84 -2.51 15.15
CA THR A 211 -6.87 -3.60 15.07
C THR A 211 -7.14 -4.59 13.94
N SER A 212 -8.09 -4.29 13.04
CA SER A 212 -8.38 -5.12 11.86
C SER A 212 -7.68 -4.66 10.59
N ALA A 213 -7.04 -3.47 10.62
CA ALA A 213 -6.20 -3.01 9.53
C ALA A 213 -4.95 -3.90 9.37
N GLN A 214 -4.42 -3.93 8.17
CA GLN A 214 -3.27 -4.75 7.81
C GLN A 214 -2.34 -3.92 6.94
N ASN A 215 -1.08 -4.33 6.87
CA ASN A 215 -0.23 -3.94 5.76
C ASN A 215 -0.54 -4.90 4.60
N ASP A 216 -1.31 -4.44 3.63
CA ASP A 216 -1.77 -5.27 2.51
C ASP A 216 -0.73 -5.36 1.38
N TRP A 217 0.36 -4.60 1.51
CA TRP A 217 1.43 -4.57 0.53
C TRP A 217 2.53 -5.57 0.82
N LYS A 218 3.06 -6.13 -0.25
CA LYS A 218 4.33 -6.84 -0.28
C LYS A 218 5.26 -6.11 -1.22
N GLY A 219 6.55 -6.11 -0.92
CA GLY A 219 7.51 -5.48 -1.82
C GLY A 219 8.95 -5.89 -1.61
N THR A 220 9.74 -5.65 -2.63
CA THR A 220 11.17 -5.94 -2.69
C THR A 220 11.86 -4.89 -3.54
N TRP A 221 13.19 -4.86 -3.47
CA TRP A 221 13.99 -3.94 -4.27
C TRP A 221 15.29 -4.58 -4.73
N TRP A 222 15.83 -4.03 -5.81
CA TRP A 222 17.10 -4.40 -6.39
C TRP A 222 17.80 -3.20 -7.02
N HIS A 223 19.10 -3.32 -7.24
CA HIS A 223 19.85 -2.38 -8.08
C HIS A 223 20.71 -3.18 -9.06
N SER A 224 20.76 -2.78 -10.34
CA SER A 224 21.43 -3.57 -11.39
C SER A 224 22.94 -3.78 -11.18
N SER A 225 23.59 -2.97 -10.36
CA SER A 225 25.00 -3.15 -10.02
C SER A 225 25.26 -4.28 -9.01
N LEU A 226 24.21 -4.87 -8.44
CA LEU A 226 24.32 -5.92 -7.43
C LEU A 226 24.41 -7.29 -8.10
N THR A 227 25.23 -8.19 -7.55
CA THR A 227 25.62 -9.45 -8.23
C THR A 227 25.01 -10.72 -7.63
N HIS A 228 24.52 -10.67 -6.39
CA HIS A 228 23.95 -11.81 -5.68
C HIS A 228 23.03 -11.32 -4.57
N SER A 229 21.98 -12.06 -4.22
CA SER A 229 21.11 -11.73 -3.08
C SER A 229 21.56 -12.47 -1.82
N GLY A 230 21.62 -11.78 -0.68
CA GLY A 230 21.82 -12.40 0.63
C GLY A 230 20.49 -12.57 1.36
N PHE A 231 20.36 -13.62 2.19
CA PHE A 231 19.20 -13.78 3.08
C PHE A 231 19.34 -12.96 4.37
N VAL A 232 20.57 -12.65 4.75
CA VAL A 232 20.93 -11.82 5.91
C VAL A 232 21.86 -10.71 5.48
N LYS A 233 21.95 -9.67 6.31
CA LYS A 233 22.76 -8.48 6.03
C LYS A 233 24.20 -8.82 5.64
N ASP A 234 24.83 -9.73 6.37
CA ASP A 234 26.25 -10.08 6.19
C ASP A 234 26.53 -10.77 4.86
N ASP A 235 25.51 -11.40 4.27
CA ASP A 235 25.58 -12.06 2.97
C ASP A 235 24.99 -11.20 1.83
N SER A 236 24.52 -9.99 2.15
CA SER A 236 23.83 -9.10 1.20
C SER A 236 24.83 -8.22 0.45
N PRO A 237 24.59 -7.93 -0.84
CA PRO A 237 25.54 -7.24 -1.72
C PRO A 237 25.52 -5.72 -1.48
N TYR A 238 25.75 -5.23 -0.27
CA TYR A 238 25.92 -3.79 -0.07
C TYR A 238 27.24 -3.37 -0.74
N SER A 239 27.14 -2.55 -1.77
CA SER A 239 28.28 -2.14 -2.59
C SER A 239 28.82 -0.77 -2.19
N SER A 240 30.01 -0.43 -2.71
CA SER A 240 30.49 0.95 -2.72
C SER A 240 29.47 1.84 -3.41
N SER A 241 29.18 3.02 -2.85
CA SER A 241 28.33 4.01 -3.51
C SER A 241 28.91 4.46 -4.86
N ASN A 242 28.06 5.03 -5.73
CA ASN A 242 28.38 5.57 -7.05
C ASN A 242 28.60 4.53 -8.17
N GLN A 243 28.06 3.32 -8.01
CA GLN A 243 27.99 2.35 -9.11
C GLN A 243 26.78 2.68 -9.98
N SER A 244 27.00 3.03 -11.25
CA SER A 244 25.89 3.33 -12.16
C SER A 244 25.00 2.13 -12.43
N GLY A 245 23.72 2.38 -12.63
CA GLY A 245 22.72 1.35 -12.84
C GLY A 245 21.31 1.89 -12.71
N ALA A 246 20.38 0.97 -12.46
CA ALA A 246 18.98 1.27 -12.22
C ALA A 246 18.51 0.59 -10.95
N TYR A 247 17.64 1.29 -10.22
CA TYR A 247 16.86 0.73 -9.13
C TYR A 247 15.60 0.07 -9.70
N TYR A 248 15.29 -1.09 -9.15
CA TYR A 248 14.04 -1.79 -9.38
C TYR A 248 13.32 -1.95 -8.07
N PHE A 249 12.03 -1.64 -8.05
CA PHE A 249 11.15 -1.90 -6.94
C PHE A 249 9.94 -2.65 -7.45
N GLU A 250 9.59 -3.73 -6.77
CA GLU A 250 8.44 -4.55 -7.12
C GLU A 250 7.49 -4.59 -5.94
N PHE A 251 6.20 -4.49 -6.23
CA PHE A 251 5.16 -4.46 -5.23
C PHE A 251 3.97 -5.29 -5.64
N SER A 252 3.27 -5.84 -4.66
CA SER A 252 1.94 -6.40 -4.85
C SER A 252 1.03 -6.06 -3.71
N ARG A 253 -0.26 -6.06 -3.99
CA ARG A 253 -1.33 -6.05 -2.99
C ARG A 253 -2.57 -6.72 -3.53
N PRO A 254 -3.47 -7.22 -2.67
CA PRO A 254 -4.80 -7.62 -3.08
C PRO A 254 -5.54 -6.51 -3.84
N LEU A 255 -6.26 -6.86 -4.90
CA LEU A 255 -7.19 -5.94 -5.58
C LEU A 255 -8.27 -5.43 -4.63
N ARG A 256 -8.67 -6.27 -3.67
CA ARG A 256 -9.59 -5.95 -2.59
C ARG A 256 -8.92 -6.24 -1.25
N THR A 257 -8.82 -5.23 -0.41
CA THR A 257 -8.31 -5.38 0.94
C THR A 257 -9.46 -5.65 1.90
N MET A 258 -9.13 -5.98 3.15
CA MET A 258 -10.12 -6.19 4.21
C MET A 258 -10.45 -4.90 4.97
N ASP A 259 -9.94 -3.77 4.51
CA ASP A 259 -10.14 -2.47 5.14
C ASP A 259 -11.62 -2.09 5.23
N ARG A 260 -11.99 -1.59 6.41
CA ARG A 260 -13.34 -1.16 6.76
C ARG A 260 -13.40 0.33 7.07
N LEU A 261 -12.25 1.00 7.10
CA LEU A 261 -12.09 2.38 7.49
C LEU A 261 -11.92 3.33 6.31
N GLN A 262 -11.92 2.82 5.08
CA GLN A 262 -11.71 3.61 3.86
C GLN A 262 -10.30 4.26 3.86
N GLN A 263 -9.32 3.50 4.32
CA GLN A 263 -7.89 3.80 4.34
C GLN A 263 -7.18 3.20 3.13
N ASP A 264 -7.73 2.12 2.57
CA ASP A 264 -7.23 1.46 1.37
C ASP A 264 -8.02 1.79 0.11
N ALA A 265 -7.29 2.06 -0.98
CA ALA A 265 -7.84 2.08 -2.32
C ALA A 265 -8.24 0.67 -2.76
N GLN A 266 -9.48 0.54 -3.24
CA GLN A 266 -10.04 -0.73 -3.69
C GLN A 266 -10.04 -0.82 -5.22
N PHE A 267 -9.28 -1.74 -5.78
CA PHE A 267 -9.16 -1.92 -7.22
C PHE A 267 -10.23 -2.88 -7.76
N THR A 268 -10.82 -2.51 -8.89
CA THR A 268 -11.86 -3.30 -9.55
C THR A 268 -11.45 -3.56 -10.98
N ILE A 269 -11.48 -4.83 -11.40
CA ILE A 269 -11.25 -5.20 -12.80
C ILE A 269 -12.30 -4.52 -13.69
N GLY A 270 -11.85 -3.94 -14.80
CA GLY A 270 -12.64 -3.12 -15.73
C GLY A 270 -12.90 -1.69 -15.25
N LYS A 271 -12.23 -1.23 -14.19
CA LYS A 271 -12.34 0.15 -13.69
C LYS A 271 -10.99 0.85 -13.71
N THR A 272 -11.09 2.17 -13.69
CA THR A 272 -9.97 3.09 -13.59
C THR A 272 -9.91 3.67 -12.19
N SER A 273 -8.72 3.70 -11.61
CA SER A 273 -8.39 4.40 -10.37
C SER A 273 -7.42 5.53 -10.65
N LYS A 274 -7.34 6.52 -9.76
CA LYS A 274 -6.32 7.57 -9.84
C LYS A 274 -5.13 7.22 -8.96
N MET A 275 -3.93 7.43 -9.48
CA MET A 275 -2.70 7.16 -8.76
C MET A 275 -1.61 8.21 -9.04
N SER A 276 -0.56 8.18 -8.23
CA SER A 276 0.72 8.82 -8.50
C SER A 276 1.85 8.03 -7.82
N VAL A 277 3.09 8.29 -8.25
CA VAL A 277 4.29 7.66 -7.72
C VAL A 277 5.31 8.73 -7.39
N ALA A 278 5.89 8.62 -6.20
CA ALA A 278 6.94 9.50 -5.71
C ALA A 278 8.27 8.78 -5.57
N PHE A 279 9.36 9.52 -5.72
CA PHE A 279 10.74 9.04 -5.61
C PHE A 279 11.58 10.00 -4.79
N TRP A 280 12.27 9.48 -3.78
CA TRP A 280 13.29 10.19 -3.03
C TRP A 280 14.65 9.62 -3.37
N TYR A 281 15.60 10.49 -3.67
CA TYR A 281 16.95 10.11 -4.01
C TYR A 281 17.95 11.17 -3.59
N PRO A 282 19.11 10.80 -3.02
CA PRO A 282 20.13 11.76 -2.62
C PRO A 282 20.81 12.39 -3.85
N VAL A 283 20.48 13.65 -4.14
CA VAL A 283 21.04 14.37 -5.28
C VAL A 283 22.36 15.05 -4.88
N HIS A 284 23.41 14.88 -5.68
CA HIS A 284 24.75 15.42 -5.41
C HIS A 284 25.31 15.02 -4.03
N GLY A 285 25.03 13.81 -3.57
CA GLY A 285 25.46 13.29 -2.27
C GLY A 285 24.78 13.95 -1.06
N LYS A 286 23.81 14.83 -1.27
CA LYS A 286 23.03 15.44 -0.20
C LYS A 286 21.88 14.51 0.19
N PRO A 287 21.66 14.26 1.50
CA PRO A 287 20.49 13.53 1.93
C PRO A 287 19.21 14.24 1.50
N TRP A 288 18.20 13.47 1.12
CA TRP A 288 16.87 14.02 0.84
C TRP A 288 16.14 14.37 2.15
N HIS A 289 15.08 15.18 2.06
CA HIS A 289 14.15 15.45 3.15
C HIS A 289 12.74 15.01 2.75
N GLY A 290 11.83 14.85 3.72
CA GLY A 290 10.52 14.21 3.50
C GLY A 290 9.69 14.82 2.37
N SER A 291 9.71 16.14 2.22
CA SER A 291 9.01 16.84 1.13
C SER A 291 9.80 17.00 -0.17
N GLY A 292 11.09 16.65 -0.19
CA GLY A 292 12.00 16.85 -1.32
C GLY A 292 11.96 15.71 -2.33
N HIS A 293 10.77 15.20 -2.66
CA HIS A 293 10.60 14.10 -3.60
C HIS A 293 10.35 14.59 -5.02
N PHE A 294 10.64 13.68 -5.95
CA PHE A 294 10.18 13.76 -7.32
C PHE A 294 8.86 13.01 -7.47
N SER A 295 8.04 13.41 -8.44
CA SER A 295 6.79 12.76 -8.80
C SER A 295 6.75 12.51 -10.30
N ILE A 296 6.09 11.42 -10.71
CA ILE A 296 5.88 11.06 -12.13
C ILE A 296 4.92 12.01 -12.86
N SER A 297 4.17 12.83 -12.14
CA SER A 297 3.21 13.79 -12.68
C SER A 297 2.95 14.93 -11.68
N CYS A 298 2.47 16.08 -12.17
CA CYS A 298 2.02 17.19 -11.33
C CYS A 298 0.53 17.12 -10.95
N ASP A 299 -0.17 16.07 -11.39
CA ASP A 299 -1.54 15.73 -11.02
C ASP A 299 -1.74 14.20 -11.11
N TRP A 300 -2.92 13.72 -10.70
CA TRP A 300 -3.32 12.33 -10.83
C TRP A 300 -3.11 11.78 -12.25
N ILE A 301 -2.61 10.55 -12.32
CA ILE A 301 -2.64 9.73 -13.54
C ILE A 301 -3.66 8.61 -13.38
N GLN A 302 -4.09 8.03 -14.50
CA GLN A 302 -5.07 6.94 -14.50
C GLN A 302 -4.37 5.57 -14.40
N LEU A 303 -4.93 4.67 -13.60
CA LEU A 303 -4.59 3.26 -13.51
C LEU A 303 -5.79 2.43 -13.93
N ASP A 304 -5.67 1.73 -15.05
CA ASP A 304 -6.71 0.82 -15.53
C ASP A 304 -6.38 -0.61 -15.11
N ILE A 305 -7.32 -1.27 -14.43
CA ILE A 305 -7.25 -2.71 -14.20
C ILE A 305 -8.04 -3.38 -15.32
N LEU A 306 -7.37 -3.96 -16.30
CA LEU A 306 -8.03 -4.44 -17.51
C LEU A 306 -8.62 -5.84 -17.32
N PRO A 307 -9.79 -6.16 -17.90
CA PRO A 307 -10.25 -7.54 -17.94
C PRO A 307 -9.32 -8.40 -18.81
N ASP A 308 -9.45 -9.73 -18.71
CA ASP A 308 -8.82 -10.63 -19.66
C ASP A 308 -9.26 -10.29 -21.09
N SER A 309 -8.27 -10.17 -21.99
CA SER A 309 -8.46 -9.84 -23.40
C SER A 309 -8.67 -11.07 -24.28
N SER A 310 -8.66 -12.29 -23.71
CA SER A 310 -9.12 -13.48 -24.42
C SER A 310 -10.53 -13.23 -24.94
N GLU A 311 -10.73 -13.32 -26.27
CA GLU A 311 -11.97 -12.93 -26.93
C GLU A 311 -13.18 -13.59 -26.26
N LEU A 312 -13.90 -12.82 -25.43
CA LEU A 312 -15.22 -13.20 -24.95
C LEU A 312 -16.15 -13.19 -26.18
N THR A 313 -16.31 -14.34 -26.83
CA THR A 313 -17.60 -14.68 -27.43
C THR A 313 -18.65 -14.32 -26.41
N LYS A 314 -19.50 -13.33 -26.72
CA LYS A 314 -20.63 -12.90 -25.90
C LYS A 314 -21.42 -14.13 -25.41
N VAL A 315 -21.11 -14.59 -24.20
CA VAL A 315 -22.02 -15.42 -23.42
C VAL A 315 -23.00 -14.44 -22.77
N PRO A 316 -24.33 -14.65 -22.90
CA PRO A 316 -25.30 -13.76 -22.27
C PRO A 316 -25.00 -13.62 -20.77
N GLN A 317 -25.00 -12.37 -20.27
CA GLN A 317 -24.92 -12.05 -18.85
C GLN A 317 -26.04 -12.78 -18.08
N GLY A 318 -25.74 -13.95 -17.54
CA GLY A 318 -26.38 -14.49 -16.35
C GLY A 318 -25.33 -14.46 -15.26
N SER A 319 -25.48 -13.59 -14.26
CA SER A 319 -24.50 -13.51 -13.17
C SER A 319 -24.53 -14.83 -12.38
N PRO A 320 -23.39 -15.53 -12.21
CA PRO A 320 -23.32 -16.72 -11.35
C PRO A 320 -23.62 -16.39 -9.88
N TRP A 321 -23.44 -15.12 -9.51
CA TRP A 321 -23.69 -14.58 -8.17
C TRP A 321 -25.18 -14.55 -7.84
N ASP A 322 -26.05 -14.20 -8.78
CA ASP A 322 -27.50 -14.22 -8.59
C ASP A 322 -28.02 -15.63 -8.32
N ALA A 323 -27.45 -16.64 -8.99
CA ALA A 323 -27.82 -18.03 -8.77
C ALA A 323 -27.39 -18.49 -7.36
N ALA A 324 -26.14 -18.22 -6.96
CA ALA A 324 -25.64 -18.59 -5.64
C ALA A 324 -26.44 -17.92 -4.50
N THR A 325 -26.75 -16.62 -4.63
CA THR A 325 -27.56 -15.89 -3.65
C THR A 325 -29.00 -16.39 -3.62
N ALA A 326 -29.60 -16.72 -4.77
CA ALA A 326 -30.93 -17.33 -4.83
C ALA A 326 -30.98 -18.72 -4.18
N PHE A 327 -29.95 -19.55 -4.41
CA PHE A 327 -29.83 -20.86 -3.77
C PHE A 327 -29.63 -20.73 -2.26
N SER A 328 -28.78 -19.80 -1.79
CA SER A 328 -28.60 -19.55 -0.35
C SER A 328 -29.88 -19.09 0.32
N LEU A 329 -30.66 -18.20 -0.33
CA LEU A 329 -31.96 -17.78 0.15
C LEU A 329 -32.93 -18.96 0.22
N LEU A 330 -33.02 -19.76 -0.84
CA LEU A 330 -33.86 -20.97 -0.87
C LEU A 330 -33.51 -21.94 0.26
N PHE A 331 -32.23 -22.25 0.46
CA PHE A 331 -31.79 -23.15 1.52
C PHE A 331 -32.06 -22.58 2.92
N SER A 332 -31.91 -21.27 3.12
CA SER A 332 -32.25 -20.62 4.40
C SER A 332 -33.74 -20.73 4.73
N VAL A 333 -34.61 -20.55 3.74
CA VAL A 333 -36.07 -20.66 3.90
C VAL A 333 -36.46 -22.10 4.19
N VAL A 334 -35.90 -23.06 3.43
CA VAL A 334 -36.13 -24.50 3.67
C VAL A 334 -35.67 -24.90 5.08
N ALA A 335 -34.48 -24.48 5.49
CA ALA A 335 -33.97 -24.76 6.83
C ALA A 335 -34.88 -24.18 7.92
N PHE A 336 -35.32 -22.93 7.77
CA PHE A 336 -36.24 -22.28 8.71
C PHE A 336 -37.59 -23.02 8.81
N CYS A 337 -38.16 -23.42 7.68
CA CYS A 337 -39.40 -24.21 7.65
C CYS A 337 -39.24 -25.58 8.33
N ILE A 338 -38.11 -26.27 8.11
CA ILE A 338 -37.80 -27.55 8.77
C ILE A 338 -37.64 -27.35 10.27
N SER A 339 -36.97 -26.28 10.72
CA SER A 339 -36.82 -25.97 12.15
C SER A 339 -38.16 -25.73 12.84
N ILE A 340 -39.07 -24.98 12.20
CA ILE A 340 -40.44 -24.78 12.72
C ILE A 340 -41.19 -26.11 12.78
N PHE A 341 -41.10 -26.94 11.74
CA PHE A 341 -41.79 -28.23 11.68
C PHE A 341 -41.29 -29.19 12.76
N VAL A 342 -39.97 -29.31 12.94
CA VAL A 342 -39.36 -30.12 13.99
C VAL A 342 -39.73 -29.60 15.38
N GLY A 343 -39.62 -28.29 15.61
CA GLY A 343 -40.02 -27.66 16.86
C GLY A 343 -41.49 -27.89 17.21
N HIS A 344 -42.38 -27.77 16.23
CA HIS A 344 -43.81 -28.07 16.38
C HIS A 344 -44.08 -29.56 16.65
N ARG A 345 -43.38 -30.47 15.96
CA ARG A 345 -43.51 -31.92 16.19
C ARG A 345 -43.05 -32.32 17.59
N VAL A 346 -41.91 -31.80 18.04
CA VAL A 346 -41.35 -32.05 19.39
C VAL A 346 -42.23 -31.43 20.47
N SER A 347 -42.80 -30.24 20.22
CA SER A 347 -43.75 -29.60 21.14
C SER A 347 -45.05 -30.39 21.30
N ARG A 348 -45.53 -31.04 20.23
CA ARG A 348 -46.73 -31.91 20.27
C ARG A 348 -46.49 -33.28 20.89
N THR A 349 -45.25 -33.76 20.97
CA THR A 349 -44.90 -34.97 21.73
C THR A 349 -44.74 -34.66 23.22
N LYS A 350 -45.81 -34.16 23.86
CA LYS A 350 -45.94 -34.19 25.32
C LYS A 350 -46.94 -35.29 25.67
N ASN A 351 -46.39 -36.42 26.08
CA ASN A 351 -46.95 -37.44 26.99
C ASN A 351 -46.42 -38.83 26.60
N ILE A 352 -45.14 -39.09 26.86
CA ILE A 352 -44.70 -40.45 27.13
C ILE A 352 -44.68 -40.55 28.66
N PRO A 353 -45.58 -41.34 29.29
CA PRO A 353 -45.55 -41.51 30.73
C PRO A 353 -44.22 -42.17 31.13
N PHE A 354 -43.50 -41.51 32.04
CA PHE A 354 -42.33 -42.07 32.67
C PHE A 354 -42.76 -43.25 33.55
N THR A 355 -42.35 -44.47 33.20
CA THR A 355 -42.47 -45.64 34.08
C THR A 355 -41.19 -45.74 34.91
N PRO A 356 -41.24 -45.50 36.24
CA PRO A 356 -40.07 -45.69 37.08
C PRO A 356 -39.71 -47.19 37.11
N MET A 357 -38.44 -47.54 36.94
CA MET A 357 -37.95 -48.87 37.25
C MET A 357 -38.00 -49.08 38.75
N ASN A 358 -39.09 -49.68 39.24
CA ASN A 358 -39.06 -50.43 40.48
C ASN A 358 -39.09 -51.92 40.14
N ASN A 359 -37.97 -52.58 40.48
CA ASN A 359 -37.70 -54.01 40.50
C ASN A 359 -37.44 -54.70 39.15
N LEU A 360 -36.17 -54.68 38.73
CA LEU A 360 -35.36 -55.89 38.47
C LEU A 360 -33.88 -55.52 38.39
#